data_AF-A0A3D3V009-F1
#
_entry.id   AF-A0A3D3V009-F1
#
_cell.length_a   1.000
_cell.length_b   1.000
_cell.length_c   1.000
_cell.angle_alpha   90.00
_cell.angle_beta   90.00
_cell.angle_gamma   90.00
#
_symmetry.space_group_name_H-M   'P 1'
#
loop_
_entity.id
_entity.type
_entity.pdbx_description
1 polymer ?
#
loop_
_entity_poly.entity_id
_entity_poly.type
_entity_poly.pdbx_seq_one_letter_code
_entity_poly.pdbx_strand_id
1 'polypeptide(L)'
;MDDKNLQYWGVREGCIMIKEIFRSLKKRQSGSACQPGPATCGVAVCPRYQHVPHRHLRRRGIALIWTALVILVMVLFVGLSLDAGKLVLNAQQLQNAADAAAMAGALYVKTELPDFVRMKAAEAGFANAAEKLHVTLQQIEQPANFPIADDGSYDFSGHDIIIGRWIRYYQTFLPTLDNANAVMVITRRHEDLAEMDAPPLRLIWGPIVGVDTANAAKETIAYCSSSNGAGLIVLSNEPEQTLNIAGNSVIDIDNGGIHVNSPSAVEQSNHTAAWIQNATAVIDATFLNVVGGVNPEPDSDMWDAIFANAEEGGYTVLDHMDGVQSIDDPLAAGMLSGGGTPYVIAYDEDGIAETGPGARLDLEALLDYYGGPLETFDKEEDPNWDTITSNMTLGPGYYPNGMLISAGVDVVLQPNPALGFLGNIFIFGGGPGPNNSTVGLSVSNGSLTGHGVTIYVTETLDPTGQPIGEIGQIKITGGTVDIDSPGDWQNQENGSFNPALVEGINGIAVWQDPAMPFGNNDDVQLNGTGDFHLSGAIYLPSPIHADLAGNLGDTGNQILCGSADIAGGANIHVNYDGRNEGNSPTMSCIVH
;
A
#
# COMPACT_ATOMS: atom_id res chain seq x y z
N MET A 1 -12.52 -11.21 -24.75
CA MET A 1 -12.93 -11.61 -26.11
C MET A 1 -14.21 -10.88 -26.47
N ASP A 2 -14.11 -9.73 -27.13
CA ASP A 2 -14.89 -9.32 -28.31
C ASP A 2 -14.43 -7.90 -28.71
N ASP A 3 -13.60 -7.87 -29.74
CA ASP A 3 -12.89 -6.69 -30.25
C ASP A 3 -13.79 -5.78 -31.08
N LYS A 4 -13.88 -4.49 -30.70
CA LYS A 4 -14.14 -3.39 -31.63
C LYS A 4 -13.29 -2.14 -31.33
N ASN A 5 -12.06 -2.20 -31.83
CA ASN A 5 -11.36 -1.14 -32.57
C ASN A 5 -11.66 0.34 -32.22
N LEU A 6 -10.82 0.94 -31.38
CA LEU A 6 -10.45 2.35 -31.50
C LEU A 6 -8.93 2.45 -31.76
N GLN A 7 -8.57 2.54 -33.05
CA GLN A 7 -7.21 2.87 -33.44
C GLN A 7 -6.99 4.39 -33.39
N TYR A 8 -6.06 4.80 -32.54
CA TYR A 8 -5.30 6.03 -32.57
C TYR A 8 -4.82 6.37 -33.99
N TRP A 9 -5.02 7.61 -34.43
CA TRP A 9 -4.24 8.20 -35.51
C TRP A 9 -3.53 9.46 -35.01
N GLY A 10 -2.24 9.28 -34.76
CA GLY A 10 -1.29 10.34 -34.49
C GLY A 10 -1.02 11.19 -35.73
N VAL A 11 -0.74 12.45 -35.45
CA VAL A 11 -0.26 13.50 -36.34
C VAL A 11 1.03 13.03 -37.04
N ARG A 12 1.00 12.83 -38.36
CA ARG A 12 2.15 12.96 -39.29
C ARG A 12 1.63 12.90 -40.73
N GLU A 13 2.33 13.58 -41.64
CA GLU A 13 2.09 13.69 -43.11
C GLU A 13 1.35 14.96 -43.60
N GLY A 14 1.72 16.12 -43.05
CA GLY A 14 1.56 17.40 -43.75
C GLY A 14 2.74 17.68 -44.68
N CYS A 15 2.80 17.11 -45.90
CA CYS A 15 3.77 17.59 -46.91
C CYS A 15 3.59 17.15 -48.38
N ILE A 16 2.39 16.85 -48.92
CA ILE A 16 2.31 16.42 -50.34
C ILE A 16 1.37 17.23 -51.24
N MET A 17 0.49 18.10 -50.73
CA MET A 17 -0.51 18.78 -51.59
C MET A 17 -0.24 20.26 -51.91
N ILE A 18 1.04 20.70 -51.98
CA ILE A 18 1.41 22.08 -52.36
C ILE A 18 2.28 22.14 -53.64
N LYS A 19 2.77 21.01 -54.17
CA LYS A 19 3.67 21.00 -55.33
C LYS A 19 3.01 21.04 -56.72
N GLU A 20 1.70 20.80 -56.84
CA GLU A 20 1.04 20.75 -58.17
C GLU A 20 0.28 22.03 -58.57
N ILE A 21 -0.02 22.93 -57.64
CA ILE A 21 -0.75 24.17 -57.96
C ILE A 21 0.19 25.29 -58.46
N PHE A 22 1.50 25.20 -58.24
CA PHE A 22 2.46 26.23 -58.62
C PHE A 22 3.05 26.12 -60.05
N ARG A 23 2.65 25.13 -60.86
CA ARG A 23 3.20 24.94 -62.22
C ARG A 23 2.44 25.61 -63.37
N SER A 24 1.27 26.23 -63.13
CA SER A 24 0.43 26.76 -64.23
C SER A 24 0.38 28.29 -64.37
N LEU A 25 1.11 29.07 -63.57
CA LEU A 25 1.04 30.55 -63.64
C LEU A 25 2.41 31.21 -63.82
N LYS A 26 3.16 30.77 -64.84
CA LYS A 26 4.36 31.49 -65.27
C LYS A 26 4.50 31.49 -66.79
N LYS A 27 3.72 32.33 -67.46
CA LYS A 27 4.18 33.01 -68.68
C LYS A 27 3.29 34.18 -69.09
N ARG A 28 3.97 35.33 -69.23
CA ARG A 28 3.67 36.50 -70.06
C ARG A 28 2.97 37.67 -69.38
N GLN A 29 3.79 38.52 -68.76
CA GLN A 29 3.76 39.94 -69.09
C GLN A 29 5.19 40.53 -69.12
N SER A 30 5.31 41.59 -69.91
CA SER A 30 6.37 42.60 -69.98
C SER A 30 7.48 42.40 -71.03
N GLY A 31 7.61 43.43 -71.86
CA GLY A 31 8.68 43.63 -72.85
C GLY A 31 8.28 44.68 -73.89
N SER A 32 8.36 45.96 -73.52
CA SER A 32 8.43 47.09 -74.45
C SER A 32 9.89 47.32 -74.87
N ALA A 33 10.14 47.62 -76.15
CA ALA A 33 11.10 48.63 -76.62
C ALA A 33 11.29 48.57 -78.16
N CYS A 34 11.52 49.76 -78.72
CA CYS A 34 11.69 50.20 -80.10
C CYS A 34 12.62 49.38 -81.03
N GLN A 35 12.38 49.52 -82.35
CA GLN A 35 13.39 49.93 -83.35
C GLN A 35 12.73 50.37 -84.70
N PRO A 36 13.43 51.15 -85.56
CA PRO A 36 12.85 52.06 -86.56
C PRO A 36 12.64 51.45 -87.96
N GLY A 37 11.93 52.21 -88.83
CA GLY A 37 11.46 51.85 -90.19
C GLY A 37 12.52 51.61 -91.28
N PRO A 38 12.16 51.53 -92.58
CA PRO A 38 11.39 52.57 -93.28
C PRO A 38 10.28 52.12 -94.27
N ALA A 39 9.45 53.12 -94.60
CA ALA A 39 8.61 53.37 -95.78
C ALA A 39 8.29 52.24 -96.79
N THR A 40 6.98 52.05 -97.04
CA THR A 40 6.43 52.17 -98.40
C THR A 40 4.97 52.62 -98.39
N CYS A 41 4.69 53.47 -99.37
CA CYS A 41 3.45 54.11 -99.80
C CYS A 41 2.32 53.11 -100.15
N GLY A 42 1.05 53.48 -99.93
CA GLY A 42 -0.05 52.78 -100.59
C GLY A 42 -1.46 52.87 -99.99
N VAL A 43 -2.17 53.93 -100.35
CA VAL A 43 -3.63 54.01 -100.61
C VAL A 43 -4.61 53.91 -99.43
N ALA A 44 -5.36 55.00 -99.27
CA ALA A 44 -6.50 55.18 -98.39
C ALA A 44 -7.74 54.37 -98.83
N VAL A 45 -8.40 53.74 -97.86
CA VAL A 45 -9.86 53.48 -97.88
C VAL A 45 -10.39 53.60 -96.44
N CYS A 46 -11.29 54.55 -96.21
CA CYS A 46 -12.20 54.61 -95.06
C CYS A 46 -13.65 54.51 -95.59
N PRO A 47 -14.65 54.17 -94.78
CA PRO A 47 -14.67 53.30 -93.60
C PRO A 47 -15.78 52.24 -93.73
N ARG A 48 -15.74 51.15 -92.94
CA ARG A 48 -16.93 50.33 -92.70
C ARG A 48 -17.17 50.21 -91.20
N TYR A 49 -18.22 50.89 -90.76
CA TYR A 49 -18.75 50.85 -89.41
C TYR A 49 -19.16 49.40 -89.10
N GLN A 50 -18.36 48.68 -88.30
CA GLN A 50 -18.76 47.40 -87.73
C GLN A 50 -19.11 47.61 -86.26
N HIS A 51 -20.41 47.52 -86.00
CA HIS A 51 -20.96 47.36 -84.66
C HIS A 51 -20.35 46.11 -84.00
N VAL A 52 -19.60 46.30 -82.92
CA VAL A 52 -19.22 45.22 -82.02
C VAL A 52 -20.35 45.07 -80.99
N PRO A 53 -21.00 43.91 -80.86
CA PRO A 53 -22.07 43.74 -79.89
C PRO A 53 -21.48 43.61 -78.47
N HIS A 54 -21.81 44.57 -77.60
CA HIS A 54 -21.59 44.44 -76.17
C HIS A 54 -22.60 43.44 -75.57
N ARG A 55 -22.20 42.17 -75.44
CA ARG A 55 -22.95 41.18 -74.64
C ARG A 55 -22.00 40.31 -73.81
N HIS A 56 -21.40 40.84 -72.74
CA HIS A 56 -20.82 40.02 -71.66
C HIS A 56 -20.76 40.75 -70.29
N LEU A 57 -21.85 41.40 -69.88
CA LEU A 57 -21.94 42.05 -68.55
C LEU A 57 -23.07 41.51 -67.66
N ARG A 58 -23.41 40.22 -67.75
CA ARG A 58 -24.53 39.64 -66.96
C ARG A 58 -24.24 38.32 -66.23
N ARG A 59 -22.98 38.06 -65.86
CA ARG A 59 -22.60 36.89 -65.02
C ARG A 59 -21.59 37.20 -63.88
N ARG A 60 -21.41 38.47 -63.50
CA ARG A 60 -20.48 38.86 -62.40
C ARG A 60 -21.15 38.95 -61.02
N GLY A 61 -22.48 38.96 -60.94
CA GLY A 61 -23.20 39.03 -59.66
C GLY A 61 -23.21 37.72 -58.88
N ILE A 62 -23.29 36.58 -59.57
CA ILE A 62 -23.34 35.26 -58.90
C ILE A 62 -22.03 34.90 -58.21
N ALA A 63 -20.90 35.32 -58.79
CA ALA A 63 -19.58 35.11 -58.19
C ALA A 63 -19.46 35.84 -56.84
N LEU A 64 -19.99 37.06 -56.71
CA LEU A 64 -19.97 37.80 -55.45
C LEU A 64 -20.77 37.10 -54.35
N ILE A 65 -21.94 36.56 -54.70
CA ILE A 65 -22.80 35.82 -53.75
C ILE A 65 -22.09 34.56 -53.27
N TRP A 66 -21.49 33.79 -54.19
CA TRP A 66 -20.74 32.58 -53.83
C TRP A 66 -19.49 32.90 -53.01
N THR A 67 -18.73 33.94 -53.35
CA THR A 67 -17.56 34.34 -52.56
C THR A 67 -17.98 34.75 -51.15
N ALA A 68 -19.06 35.51 -50.99
CA ALA A 68 -19.58 35.90 -49.68
C ALA A 68 -20.00 34.67 -48.84
N LEU A 69 -20.65 33.69 -49.48
CA LEU A 69 -21.08 32.45 -48.82
C LEU A 69 -19.88 31.59 -48.39
N VAL A 70 -18.87 31.45 -49.26
CA VAL A 70 -17.64 30.70 -48.93
C VAL A 70 -16.86 31.37 -47.81
N ILE A 71 -16.74 32.71 -47.82
CA ILE A 71 -16.10 33.45 -46.73
C ILE A 71 -16.85 33.23 -45.41
N LEU A 72 -18.19 33.29 -45.43
CA LEU A 72 -19.00 33.02 -44.24
C LEU A 72 -18.75 31.61 -43.70
N VAL A 73 -18.73 30.61 -44.57
CA VAL A 73 -18.43 29.22 -44.19
C VAL A 73 -17.01 29.09 -43.61
N MET A 74 -16.02 29.74 -44.23
CA MET A 74 -14.64 29.75 -43.71
C MET A 74 -14.54 30.41 -42.33
N VAL A 75 -15.27 31.50 -42.10
CA VAL A 75 -15.33 32.16 -40.78
C VAL A 75 -15.97 31.24 -39.74
N LEU A 76 -17.03 30.51 -40.09
CA LEU A 76 -17.64 29.53 -39.19
C LEU A 76 -16.67 28.38 -38.84
N PHE A 77 -15.90 27.88 -39.81
CA PHE A 77 -14.87 26.87 -39.54
C PHE A 77 -13.76 27.39 -38.63
N VAL A 78 -13.33 28.64 -38.80
CA VAL A 78 -12.35 29.28 -37.90
C VAL A 78 -12.94 29.44 -36.50
N GLY A 79 -14.18 29.89 -36.39
CA GLY A 79 -14.87 30.02 -35.09
C GLY A 79 -14.97 28.69 -34.36
N LEU A 80 -15.40 27.63 -35.07
CA LEU A 80 -15.45 26.27 -34.54
C LEU A 80 -14.06 25.79 -34.09
N SER A 81 -13.01 26.07 -34.87
CA SER A 81 -11.63 25.69 -34.53
C SER A 81 -11.13 26.40 -33.26
N LEU A 82 -11.52 27.65 -33.04
CA LEU A 82 -11.15 28.41 -31.83
C LEU A 82 -11.87 27.88 -30.60
N ASP A 83 -13.17 27.59 -30.72
CA ASP A 83 -13.97 27.02 -29.63
C ASP A 83 -13.48 25.63 -29.24
N ALA A 84 -13.21 24.76 -30.23
CA ALA A 84 -12.61 23.45 -29.99
C ALA A 84 -11.24 23.56 -29.31
N GLY A 85 -10.39 24.49 -29.76
CA GLY A 85 -9.09 24.74 -29.14
C GLY A 85 -9.21 25.20 -27.68
N LYS A 86 -10.19 26.06 -27.37
CA LYS A 86 -10.49 26.50 -26.01
C LYS A 86 -10.97 25.35 -25.12
N LEU A 87 -11.83 24.47 -25.63
CA LEU A 87 -12.31 23.30 -24.88
C LEU A 87 -11.16 22.34 -24.55
N VAL A 88 -10.31 22.03 -25.53
CA VAL A 88 -9.15 21.15 -25.31
C VAL A 88 -8.18 21.74 -24.29
N LEU A 89 -7.91 23.05 -24.36
CA LEU A 89 -7.05 23.73 -23.38
C LEU A 89 -7.63 23.66 -21.96
N ASN A 90 -8.92 23.95 -21.79
CA ASN A 90 -9.55 23.88 -20.47
C ASN A 90 -9.64 22.45 -19.95
N ALA A 91 -9.89 21.46 -20.83
CA ALA A 91 -9.85 20.05 -20.45
C ALA A 91 -8.47 19.65 -19.90
N GLN A 92 -7.38 20.15 -20.50
CA GLN A 92 -6.03 19.91 -19.97
C GLN A 92 -5.80 20.63 -18.63
N GLN A 93 -6.32 21.85 -18.46
CA GLN A 93 -6.21 22.57 -17.18
C GLN A 93 -6.98 21.86 -16.06
N LEU A 94 -8.15 21.30 -16.37
CA LEU A 94 -8.92 20.47 -15.45
C LEU A 94 -8.18 19.18 -15.11
N GLN A 95 -7.59 18.51 -16.11
CA GLN A 95 -6.76 17.32 -15.88
C GLN A 95 -5.61 17.63 -14.91
N ASN A 96 -4.84 18.68 -15.16
CA ASN A 96 -3.72 19.05 -14.27
C ASN A 96 -4.20 19.37 -12.84
N ALA A 97 -5.39 19.95 -12.69
CA ALA A 97 -5.99 20.22 -11.38
C ALA A 97 -6.42 18.91 -10.68
N ALA A 98 -6.99 17.96 -11.44
CA ALA A 98 -7.39 16.65 -10.95
C ALA A 98 -6.16 15.82 -10.52
N ASP A 99 -5.12 15.77 -11.35
CA ASP A 99 -3.85 15.08 -11.05
C ASP A 99 -3.21 15.62 -9.76
N ALA A 100 -3.15 16.94 -9.61
CA ALA A 100 -2.58 17.57 -8.42
C ALA A 100 -3.42 17.31 -7.16
N ALA A 101 -4.75 17.38 -7.27
CA ALA A 101 -5.67 17.12 -6.17
C ALA A 101 -5.63 15.66 -5.73
N ALA A 102 -5.66 14.73 -6.68
CA ALA A 102 -5.60 13.29 -6.41
C ALA A 102 -4.26 12.94 -5.74
N MET A 103 -3.13 13.42 -6.27
CA MET A 103 -1.81 13.17 -5.69
C MET A 103 -1.67 13.72 -4.26
N ALA A 104 -2.20 14.92 -4.00
CA ALA A 104 -2.17 15.53 -2.67
C ALA A 104 -3.01 14.75 -1.65
N GLY A 105 -4.17 14.21 -2.06
CA GLY A 105 -4.97 13.34 -1.21
C GLY A 105 -4.29 11.99 -0.96
N ALA A 106 -3.81 11.35 -2.03
CA ALA A 106 -3.17 10.04 -1.95
C ALA A 106 -1.92 10.03 -1.04
N LEU A 107 -1.21 11.15 -0.89
CA LEU A 107 -0.09 11.25 0.04
C LEU A 107 -0.49 11.03 1.52
N TYR A 108 -1.71 11.38 1.90
CA TYR A 108 -2.19 11.32 3.30
C TYR A 108 -3.23 10.22 3.54
N VAL A 109 -3.67 9.52 2.49
CA VAL A 109 -4.78 8.56 2.55
C VAL A 109 -4.56 7.44 3.56
N LYS A 110 -3.30 7.10 3.85
CA LYS A 110 -2.93 6.00 4.73
C LYS A 110 -2.57 6.40 6.16
N THR A 111 -2.29 7.68 6.42
CA THR A 111 -1.77 8.14 7.72
C THR A 111 -2.75 8.99 8.49
N GLU A 112 -3.80 9.50 7.83
CA GLU A 112 -4.68 10.52 8.37
C GLU A 112 -6.15 10.16 8.17
N LEU A 113 -7.01 10.82 8.94
CA LEU A 113 -8.46 10.63 8.84
C LEU A 113 -9.00 11.08 7.47
N PRO A 114 -10.09 10.45 6.96
CA PRO A 114 -10.67 10.74 5.64
C PRO A 114 -10.98 12.23 5.37
N ASP A 115 -11.37 12.98 6.40
CA ASP A 115 -11.68 14.41 6.28
C ASP A 115 -10.43 15.26 6.01
N PHE A 116 -9.30 14.89 6.62
CA PHE A 116 -8.03 15.56 6.36
C PHE A 116 -7.55 15.31 4.92
N VAL A 117 -7.74 14.08 4.42
CA VAL A 117 -7.43 13.69 3.04
C VAL A 117 -8.25 14.51 2.04
N ARG A 118 -9.57 14.65 2.27
CA ARG A 118 -10.46 15.49 1.45
C ARG A 118 -10.04 16.96 1.46
N MET A 119 -9.68 17.49 2.63
CA MET A 119 -9.22 18.87 2.75
C MET A 119 -7.93 19.10 1.93
N LYS A 120 -6.97 18.18 1.99
CA LYS A 120 -5.69 18.28 1.26
C LYS A 120 -5.85 18.17 -0.26
N ALA A 121 -6.70 17.26 -0.72
CA ALA A 121 -7.04 17.15 -2.13
C ALA A 121 -7.72 18.44 -2.65
N ALA A 122 -8.66 18.99 -1.89
CA ALA A 122 -9.35 20.24 -2.25
C ALA A 122 -8.41 21.45 -2.27
N GLU A 123 -7.48 21.56 -1.32
CA GLU A 123 -6.47 22.63 -1.27
C GLU A 123 -5.59 22.63 -2.53
N ALA A 124 -5.11 21.46 -2.95
CA ALA A 124 -4.31 21.31 -4.16
C ALA A 124 -5.11 21.55 -5.46
N GLY A 125 -6.38 21.13 -5.50
CA GLY A 125 -7.28 21.46 -6.61
C GLY A 125 -7.51 22.97 -6.73
N PHE A 126 -7.76 23.66 -5.62
CA PHE A 126 -7.99 25.10 -5.58
C PHE A 126 -6.76 25.92 -5.99
N ALA A 127 -5.55 25.43 -5.73
CA ALA A 127 -4.31 26.07 -6.20
C ALA A 127 -4.19 26.11 -7.74
N ASN A 128 -4.91 25.22 -8.44
CA ASN A 128 -4.98 25.18 -9.89
C ASN A 128 -6.16 26.00 -10.43
N ALA A 129 -6.04 26.42 -11.70
CA ALA A 129 -7.05 27.23 -12.35
C ALA A 129 -7.34 26.75 -13.78
N ALA A 130 -8.63 26.70 -14.12
CA ALA A 130 -9.14 26.50 -15.47
C ALA A 130 -9.89 27.77 -15.90
N GLU A 131 -9.59 28.29 -17.09
CA GLU A 131 -10.13 29.58 -17.58
C GLU A 131 -9.83 30.77 -16.64
N LYS A 132 -8.71 30.73 -15.90
CA LYS A 132 -8.34 31.71 -14.86
C LYS A 132 -9.26 31.75 -13.64
N LEU A 133 -10.14 30.77 -13.49
CA LEU A 133 -10.96 30.56 -12.32
C LEU A 133 -10.44 29.34 -11.58
N HIS A 134 -10.40 29.41 -10.25
CA HIS A 134 -9.99 28.28 -9.42
C HIS A 134 -10.89 27.06 -9.67
N VAL A 135 -10.34 25.87 -9.46
CA VAL A 135 -11.09 24.62 -9.50
C VAL A 135 -11.57 24.32 -8.08
N THR A 136 -12.86 24.51 -7.83
CA THR A 136 -13.50 24.19 -6.56
C THR A 136 -13.91 22.72 -6.57
N LEU A 137 -13.60 22.01 -5.47
CA LEU A 137 -13.97 20.61 -5.26
C LEU A 137 -14.89 20.52 -4.04
N GLN A 138 -15.98 19.78 -4.18
CA GLN A 138 -16.94 19.49 -3.12
C GLN A 138 -16.32 18.54 -2.09
N GLN A 139 -16.27 19.01 -0.85
CA GLN A 139 -15.87 18.21 0.32
C GLN A 139 -17.11 17.61 0.99
N ILE A 140 -17.87 16.80 0.25
CA ILE A 140 -19.02 16.10 0.81
C ILE A 140 -18.52 14.79 1.43
N GLU A 141 -19.01 14.48 2.63
CA GLU A 141 -18.71 13.23 3.32
C GLU A 141 -19.17 12.04 2.46
N GLN A 142 -18.29 11.05 2.31
CA GLN A 142 -18.54 9.87 1.50
C GLN A 142 -19.50 8.90 2.23
N PRO A 143 -20.53 8.34 1.55
CA PRO A 143 -21.35 7.29 2.13
C PRO A 143 -20.53 6.00 2.34
N ALA A 144 -20.91 5.19 3.33
CA ALA A 144 -20.25 3.90 3.58
C ALA A 144 -20.26 2.97 2.35
N ASN A 145 -21.37 2.96 1.60
CA ASN A 145 -21.49 2.24 0.33
C ASN A 145 -22.01 3.20 -0.74
N PHE A 146 -21.33 3.27 -1.88
CA PHE A 146 -21.84 4.00 -3.04
C PHE A 146 -22.96 3.21 -3.74
N PRO A 147 -24.01 3.91 -4.23
CA PRO A 147 -25.02 3.28 -5.05
C PRO A 147 -24.39 2.72 -6.34
N ILE A 148 -24.82 1.53 -6.74
CA ILE A 148 -24.42 0.87 -7.98
C ILE A 148 -25.50 1.13 -9.03
N ALA A 149 -25.11 1.67 -10.18
CA ALA A 149 -25.98 1.93 -11.32
C ALA A 149 -26.41 0.62 -12.02
N ASP A 150 -27.41 0.71 -12.91
CA ASP A 150 -27.94 -0.45 -13.65
C ASP A 150 -26.90 -1.18 -14.52
N ASP A 151 -25.79 -0.53 -14.84
CA ASP A 151 -24.66 -1.08 -15.60
C ASP A 151 -23.57 -1.71 -14.71
N GLY A 152 -23.76 -1.72 -13.40
CA GLY A 152 -22.80 -2.26 -12.42
C GLY A 152 -21.70 -1.27 -12.02
N SER A 153 -21.70 -0.04 -12.54
CA SER A 153 -20.73 1.00 -12.14
C SER A 153 -21.16 1.74 -10.87
N TYR A 154 -20.21 2.27 -10.11
CA TYR A 154 -20.51 3.13 -8.97
C TYR A 154 -20.98 4.50 -9.44
N ASP A 155 -22.09 4.98 -8.86
CA ASP A 155 -22.60 6.33 -9.12
C ASP A 155 -22.00 7.34 -8.13
N PHE A 156 -21.05 8.15 -8.62
CA PHE A 156 -20.37 9.19 -7.85
C PHE A 156 -21.07 10.57 -7.92
N SER A 157 -22.33 10.61 -8.36
CA SER A 157 -23.09 11.86 -8.47
C SER A 157 -23.06 12.67 -7.17
N GLY A 158 -22.65 13.94 -7.26
CA GLY A 158 -22.51 14.82 -6.09
C GLY A 158 -21.23 14.64 -5.26
N HIS A 159 -20.30 13.76 -5.64
CA HIS A 159 -19.00 13.64 -4.99
C HIS A 159 -17.88 14.03 -5.96
N ASP A 160 -17.01 14.97 -5.55
CA ASP A 160 -15.83 15.34 -6.33
C ASP A 160 -14.57 14.61 -5.84
N ILE A 161 -14.49 14.27 -4.55
CA ILE A 161 -13.35 13.58 -3.95
C ILE A 161 -13.86 12.30 -3.33
N ILE A 162 -13.42 11.17 -3.87
CA ILE A 162 -13.77 9.83 -3.40
C ILE A 162 -12.52 9.14 -2.91
N ILE A 163 -12.59 8.61 -1.70
CA ILE A 163 -11.52 7.82 -1.09
C ILE A 163 -11.85 6.35 -1.32
N GLY A 164 -10.83 5.57 -1.63
CA GLY A 164 -11.01 4.18 -1.95
C GLY A 164 -9.72 3.41 -1.99
N ARG A 165 -9.83 2.21 -2.54
CA ARG A 165 -8.76 1.28 -2.78
C ARG A 165 -8.53 1.13 -4.28
N TRP A 166 -7.32 1.39 -4.72
CA TRP A 166 -6.85 1.01 -6.05
C TRP A 166 -6.30 -0.42 -5.98
N ILE A 167 -6.96 -1.32 -6.72
CA ILE A 167 -6.52 -2.69 -6.86
C ILE A 167 -5.70 -2.77 -8.14
N ARG A 168 -4.37 -2.85 -8.00
CA ARG A 168 -3.42 -2.78 -9.12
C ARG A 168 -3.62 -3.92 -10.11
N TYR A 169 -3.93 -5.11 -9.59
CA TYR A 169 -4.10 -6.33 -10.37
C TYR A 169 -5.28 -6.23 -11.35
N TYR A 170 -6.47 -5.91 -10.84
CA TYR A 170 -7.68 -5.72 -11.66
C TYR A 170 -7.77 -4.34 -12.32
N GLN A 171 -6.81 -3.44 -12.05
CA GLN A 171 -6.84 -2.04 -12.49
C GLN A 171 -8.18 -1.35 -12.19
N THR A 172 -8.76 -1.65 -11.03
CA THR A 172 -10.11 -1.23 -10.64
C THR A 172 -10.05 -0.44 -9.35
N PHE A 173 -10.87 0.62 -9.28
CA PHE A 173 -11.04 1.44 -8.09
C PHE A 173 -12.28 1.00 -7.32
N LEU A 174 -12.08 0.65 -6.05
CA LEU A 174 -13.14 0.27 -5.11
C LEU A 174 -13.35 1.42 -4.11
N PRO A 175 -14.50 2.10 -4.08
CA PRO A 175 -14.75 3.16 -3.11
C PRO A 175 -15.00 2.53 -1.73
N THR A 176 -14.05 2.70 -0.82
CA THR A 176 -14.11 2.23 0.57
C THR A 176 -13.35 3.20 1.47
N LEU A 177 -13.77 3.30 2.73
CA LEU A 177 -13.03 4.02 3.77
C LEU A 177 -12.12 3.08 4.58
N ASP A 178 -12.36 1.77 4.50
CA ASP A 178 -11.61 0.76 5.21
C ASP A 178 -10.32 0.46 4.45
N ASN A 179 -9.17 0.65 5.11
CA ASN A 179 -7.82 0.44 4.54
C ASN A 179 -7.63 1.10 3.15
N ALA A 180 -8.14 2.31 2.99
CA ALA A 180 -8.04 3.06 1.74
C ALA A 180 -6.58 3.38 1.36
N ASN A 181 -6.23 3.23 0.07
CA ASN A 181 -4.89 3.51 -0.45
C ASN A 181 -4.89 4.50 -1.62
N ALA A 182 -6.07 4.94 -2.07
CA ALA A 182 -6.24 5.73 -3.28
C ALA A 182 -7.29 6.82 -3.11
N VAL A 183 -7.12 7.89 -3.89
CA VAL A 183 -8.04 9.01 -3.97
C VAL A 183 -8.38 9.25 -5.43
N MET A 184 -9.66 9.21 -5.74
CA MET A 184 -10.21 9.59 -7.03
C MET A 184 -10.77 11.02 -6.93
N VAL A 185 -10.38 11.86 -7.88
CA VAL A 185 -10.85 13.24 -7.98
C VAL A 185 -11.54 13.46 -9.32
N ILE A 186 -12.73 14.04 -9.26
CA ILE A 186 -13.52 14.45 -10.40
C ILE A 186 -13.57 15.98 -10.40
N THR A 187 -12.91 16.59 -11.38
CA THR A 187 -12.97 18.04 -11.62
C THR A 187 -14.05 18.34 -12.64
N ARG A 188 -14.89 19.35 -12.38
CA ARG A 188 -16.08 19.63 -13.21
C ARG A 188 -16.25 21.12 -13.51
N ARG A 189 -16.67 21.42 -14.74
CA ARG A 189 -17.25 22.68 -15.20
C ARG A 189 -18.61 22.32 -15.79
N HIS A 190 -19.67 22.52 -15.02
CA HIS A 190 -21.00 22.03 -15.34
C HIS A 190 -22.06 23.10 -15.12
N GLU A 191 -23.13 23.07 -15.91
CA GLU A 191 -24.27 23.99 -15.77
C GLU A 191 -24.93 23.90 -14.39
N ASP A 192 -25.06 22.69 -13.84
CA ASP A 192 -25.63 22.44 -12.51
C ASP A 192 -24.74 22.90 -11.35
N LEU A 193 -23.47 23.23 -11.62
CA LEU A 193 -22.49 23.67 -10.61
C LEU A 193 -22.21 25.18 -10.68
N ALA A 194 -23.05 25.93 -11.41
CA ALA A 194 -22.89 27.38 -11.59
C ALA A 194 -23.00 28.17 -10.27
N GLU A 195 -23.70 27.64 -9.27
CA GLU A 195 -23.82 28.25 -7.93
C GLU A 195 -22.57 28.00 -7.04
N MET A 196 -21.65 27.13 -7.45
CA MET A 196 -20.50 26.66 -6.65
C MET A 196 -19.14 27.13 -7.20
N ASP A 197 -19.12 28.29 -7.87
CA ASP A 197 -17.94 28.85 -8.56
C ASP A 197 -17.32 27.93 -9.63
N ALA A 198 -18.10 26.96 -10.12
CA ALA A 198 -17.73 26.02 -11.18
C ALA A 198 -18.59 26.15 -12.47
N PRO A 199 -18.76 27.36 -13.04
CA PRO A 199 -19.65 27.58 -14.18
C PRO A 199 -19.21 26.81 -15.44
N PRO A 200 -20.14 26.52 -16.36
CA PRO A 200 -19.82 25.85 -17.62
C PRO A 200 -18.94 26.75 -18.50
N LEU A 201 -18.14 26.12 -19.37
CA LEU A 201 -17.18 26.82 -20.23
C LEU A 201 -17.92 27.64 -21.29
N ARG A 202 -17.62 28.94 -21.36
CA ARG A 202 -18.26 29.83 -22.36
C ARG A 202 -17.60 29.68 -23.73
N LEU A 203 -18.40 29.44 -24.77
CA LEU A 203 -17.89 29.41 -26.15
C LEU A 203 -17.75 30.83 -26.71
N ILE A 204 -16.77 31.05 -27.60
CA ILE A 204 -16.49 32.35 -28.20
C ILE A 204 -17.38 32.56 -29.44
N TRP A 205 -17.53 31.54 -30.29
CA TRP A 205 -18.29 31.61 -31.54
C TRP A 205 -19.57 30.77 -31.53
N GLY A 206 -19.70 29.81 -30.60
CA GLY A 206 -20.92 29.05 -30.32
C GLY A 206 -22.21 29.88 -30.19
N PRO A 207 -22.21 31.09 -29.59
CA PRO A 207 -23.41 31.92 -29.51
C PRO A 207 -24.04 32.27 -30.87
N ILE A 208 -23.25 32.26 -31.96
CA ILE A 208 -23.74 32.54 -33.32
C ILE A 208 -24.70 31.44 -33.80
N VAL A 209 -24.53 30.21 -33.31
CA VAL A 209 -25.38 29.06 -33.60
C VAL A 209 -26.31 28.68 -32.44
N GLY A 210 -26.39 29.52 -31.40
CA GLY A 210 -27.25 29.33 -30.23
C GLY A 210 -26.69 28.38 -29.17
N VAL A 211 -25.38 28.15 -29.13
CA VAL A 211 -24.71 27.33 -28.12
C VAL A 211 -23.74 28.21 -27.32
N ASP A 212 -24.14 28.66 -26.15
CA ASP A 212 -23.34 29.63 -25.37
C ASP A 212 -22.29 28.97 -24.46
N THR A 213 -22.53 27.72 -24.06
CA THR A 213 -21.74 27.02 -23.05
C THR A 213 -21.48 25.57 -23.43
N ALA A 214 -20.48 24.99 -22.78
CA ALA A 214 -20.15 23.57 -22.86
C ALA A 214 -19.71 23.04 -21.49
N ASN A 215 -20.15 21.83 -21.16
CA ASN A 215 -19.75 21.14 -19.95
C ASN A 215 -18.44 20.38 -20.19
N ALA A 216 -17.59 20.32 -19.17
CA ALA A 216 -16.35 19.55 -19.19
C ALA A 216 -16.10 18.94 -17.82
N ALA A 217 -15.71 17.67 -17.80
CA ALA A 217 -15.30 16.98 -16.58
C ALA A 217 -14.05 16.15 -16.87
N LYS A 218 -13.21 15.97 -15.85
CA LYS A 218 -12.04 15.10 -15.87
C LYS A 218 -11.93 14.35 -14.56
N GLU A 219 -11.70 13.05 -14.68
CA GLU A 219 -11.46 12.14 -13.57
C GLU A 219 -9.98 11.78 -13.53
N THR A 220 -9.48 11.53 -12.33
CA THR A 220 -8.11 11.08 -12.11
C THR A 220 -8.05 10.29 -10.82
N ILE A 221 -7.25 9.23 -10.83
CA ILE A 221 -7.04 8.39 -9.64
C ILE A 221 -5.58 8.45 -9.29
N ALA A 222 -5.28 8.78 -8.04
CA ALA A 222 -3.94 8.64 -7.51
C ALA A 222 -3.95 7.63 -6.38
N TYR A 223 -2.93 6.78 -6.32
CA TYR A 223 -2.78 5.82 -5.24
C TYR A 223 -1.39 5.88 -4.64
N CYS A 224 -1.33 5.64 -3.33
CA CYS A 224 -0.08 5.52 -2.60
C CYS A 224 0.40 4.07 -2.71
N SER A 225 1.51 3.87 -3.43
CA SER A 225 2.18 2.57 -3.52
C SER A 225 3.09 2.30 -2.33
N SER A 226 3.21 3.25 -1.40
CA SER A 226 3.94 3.03 -0.14
C SER A 226 3.17 2.06 0.73
N SER A 227 3.84 1.08 1.29
CA SER A 227 3.32 0.32 2.42
C SER A 227 3.40 1.20 3.68
N ASN A 228 2.42 1.10 4.60
CA ASN A 228 2.52 1.66 5.96
C ASN A 228 3.47 0.84 6.83
N GLY A 229 4.02 -0.25 6.29
CA GLY A 229 4.68 -1.34 7.01
C GLY A 229 3.82 -2.60 6.99
N ALA A 230 4.39 -3.69 7.49
CA ALA A 230 3.74 -5.00 7.50
C ALA A 230 3.42 -5.41 8.94
N GLY A 231 2.16 -5.75 9.18
CA GLY A 231 1.69 -6.29 10.46
C GLY A 231 2.10 -7.76 10.63
N LEU A 232 2.21 -8.51 9.53
CA LEU A 232 2.79 -9.85 9.51
C LEU A 232 4.00 -9.88 8.58
N ILE A 233 5.15 -10.24 9.12
CA ILE A 233 6.42 -10.33 8.41
C ILE A 233 6.96 -11.75 8.55
N VAL A 234 7.26 -12.38 7.42
CA VAL A 234 7.84 -13.72 7.37
C VAL A 234 9.18 -13.64 6.64
N LEU A 235 10.27 -13.84 7.37
CA LEU A 235 11.65 -13.75 6.86
C LEU A 235 12.35 -15.09 7.08
N SER A 236 12.20 -16.02 6.15
CA SER A 236 12.89 -17.31 6.22
C SER A 236 14.12 -17.27 5.33
N ASN A 237 15.25 -17.77 5.82
CA ASN A 237 16.41 -18.12 5.00
C ASN A 237 16.37 -19.60 4.55
N GLU A 238 15.44 -20.39 5.09
CA GLU A 238 15.34 -21.82 4.87
C GLU A 238 14.29 -22.15 3.79
N PRO A 239 14.63 -22.95 2.75
CA PRO A 239 13.75 -23.22 1.62
C PRO A 239 12.52 -24.10 1.92
N GLU A 240 12.53 -24.80 3.06
CA GLU A 240 11.46 -25.73 3.47
C GLU A 240 10.48 -25.08 4.46
N GLN A 241 10.84 -23.91 4.99
CA GLN A 241 10.10 -23.16 5.99
C GLN A 241 9.57 -21.86 5.37
N THR A 242 8.29 -21.83 5.05
CA THR A 242 7.62 -20.75 4.32
C THR A 242 6.38 -20.28 5.06
N LEU A 243 5.66 -19.28 4.52
CA LEU A 243 4.32 -18.95 5.03
C LEU A 243 3.31 -19.97 4.49
N ASN A 244 2.67 -20.73 5.35
CA ASN A 244 1.54 -21.59 5.00
C ASN A 244 0.26 -21.07 5.66
N ILE A 245 -0.82 -20.96 4.90
CA ILE A 245 -2.14 -20.53 5.36
C ILE A 245 -3.12 -21.61 4.92
N ALA A 246 -3.78 -22.30 5.84
CA ALA A 246 -4.63 -23.45 5.53
C ALA A 246 -5.90 -23.51 6.40
N GLY A 247 -6.95 -24.12 5.85
CA GLY A 247 -8.19 -24.38 6.57
C GLY A 247 -9.21 -23.25 6.45
N ASN A 248 -9.91 -22.97 7.55
CA ASN A 248 -10.90 -21.89 7.67
C ASN A 248 -10.32 -20.76 8.53
N SER A 249 -9.07 -20.39 8.27
CA SER A 249 -8.37 -19.34 8.99
C SER A 249 -8.87 -17.97 8.56
N VAL A 250 -9.06 -17.07 9.53
CA VAL A 250 -9.30 -15.64 9.32
C VAL A 250 -8.07 -14.90 9.81
N ILE A 251 -7.45 -14.15 8.90
CA ILE A 251 -6.33 -13.26 9.21
C ILE A 251 -6.82 -11.86 8.91
N ASP A 252 -6.84 -11.01 9.92
CA ASP A 252 -7.30 -9.63 9.84
C ASP A 252 -6.16 -8.70 10.31
N ILE A 253 -5.67 -7.86 9.41
CA ILE A 253 -4.57 -6.93 9.66
C ILE A 253 -5.06 -5.51 9.35
N ASP A 254 -5.36 -4.79 10.42
CA ASP A 254 -5.76 -3.39 10.35
C ASP A 254 -4.56 -2.51 10.04
N ASN A 255 -4.72 -1.60 9.05
CA ASN A 255 -3.75 -0.54 8.70
C ASN A 255 -2.33 -1.03 8.31
N GLY A 256 -2.12 -2.34 8.16
CA GLY A 256 -0.87 -2.98 7.75
C GLY A 256 -1.08 -4.00 6.63
N GLY A 257 0.00 -4.65 6.20
CA GLY A 257 -0.08 -5.77 5.26
C GLY A 257 0.78 -6.97 5.67
N ILE A 258 0.87 -7.93 4.77
CA ILE A 258 1.69 -9.13 4.91
C ILE A 258 2.91 -8.99 4.00
N HIS A 259 4.10 -9.20 4.54
CA HIS A 259 5.34 -9.29 3.77
C HIS A 259 5.98 -10.67 3.97
N VAL A 260 6.31 -11.33 2.86
CA VAL A 260 6.91 -12.65 2.85
C VAL A 260 8.19 -12.60 2.04
N ASN A 261 9.29 -12.93 2.69
CA ASN A 261 10.62 -12.98 2.12
C ASN A 261 11.21 -14.34 2.47
N SER A 262 10.87 -15.35 1.66
CA SER A 262 11.30 -16.73 1.87
C SER A 262 11.76 -17.33 0.54
N PRO A 263 12.91 -18.01 0.49
CA PRO A 263 13.39 -18.62 -0.74
C PRO A 263 12.46 -19.78 -1.13
N SER A 264 11.95 -19.76 -2.36
CA SER A 264 11.22 -20.91 -2.91
C SER A 264 12.21 -21.96 -3.42
N ALA A 265 12.17 -23.17 -2.88
CA ALA A 265 12.86 -24.32 -3.48
C ALA A 265 12.01 -24.90 -4.61
N VAL A 266 12.10 -24.29 -5.80
CA VAL A 266 11.42 -24.74 -7.03
C VAL A 266 11.80 -26.19 -7.42
N GLU A 267 12.95 -26.70 -6.95
CA GLU A 267 13.42 -28.08 -7.21
C GLU A 267 12.77 -29.13 -6.28
N GLN A 268 12.23 -28.72 -5.12
CA GLN A 268 11.44 -29.57 -4.24
C GLN A 268 9.96 -29.24 -4.47
N SER A 269 9.25 -30.13 -5.15
CA SER A 269 8.01 -29.86 -5.88
C SER A 269 6.76 -29.38 -5.10
N ASN A 270 6.88 -28.88 -3.86
CA ASN A 270 5.73 -28.43 -3.05
C ASN A 270 5.94 -27.12 -2.27
N HIS A 271 7.10 -26.44 -2.31
CA HIS A 271 7.32 -25.27 -1.43
C HIS A 271 7.45 -23.95 -2.22
N THR A 272 6.34 -23.18 -2.25
CA THR A 272 6.31 -21.77 -2.67
C THR A 272 6.54 -20.87 -1.46
N ALA A 273 7.03 -19.64 -1.69
CA ALA A 273 7.35 -18.68 -0.63
C ALA A 273 6.14 -18.37 0.27
N ALA A 274 4.96 -18.27 -0.34
CA ALA A 274 3.68 -18.29 0.35
C ALA A 274 2.79 -19.41 -0.24
N TRP A 275 2.18 -20.20 0.63
CA TRP A 275 1.24 -21.25 0.26
C TRP A 275 -0.08 -21.05 0.98
N ILE A 276 -1.14 -20.78 0.22
CA ILE A 276 -2.50 -20.59 0.70
C ILE A 276 -3.31 -21.80 0.24
N GLN A 277 -3.59 -22.71 1.17
CA GLN A 277 -4.36 -23.92 0.94
C GLN A 277 -5.83 -23.67 1.21
N ASN A 278 -6.67 -24.07 0.25
CA ASN A 278 -8.13 -24.12 0.36
C ASN A 278 -8.83 -22.75 0.23
N ALA A 279 -9.94 -22.70 -0.52
CA ALA A 279 -10.66 -21.45 -0.87
C ALA A 279 -11.52 -20.87 0.28
N THR A 280 -11.29 -21.28 1.53
CA THR A 280 -12.09 -20.91 2.70
C THR A 280 -11.33 -20.05 3.71
N ALA A 281 -10.02 -19.87 3.53
CA ALA A 281 -9.27 -18.91 4.30
C ALA A 281 -9.68 -17.48 3.89
N VAL A 282 -9.83 -16.60 4.88
CA VAL A 282 -10.13 -15.19 4.68
C VAL A 282 -8.91 -14.40 5.12
N ILE A 283 -8.37 -13.59 4.20
CA ILE A 283 -7.22 -12.72 4.46
C ILE A 283 -7.68 -11.30 4.22
N ASP A 284 -7.84 -10.53 5.29
CA ASP A 284 -8.03 -9.09 5.27
C ASP A 284 -6.73 -8.40 5.67
N ALA A 285 -6.15 -7.67 4.73
CA ALA A 285 -4.90 -6.95 4.89
C ALA A 285 -4.84 -5.84 3.84
N THR A 286 -3.96 -4.84 4.02
CA THR A 286 -3.79 -3.76 3.03
C THR A 286 -3.04 -4.22 1.77
N PHE A 287 -2.12 -5.18 1.90
CA PHE A 287 -1.37 -5.78 0.79
C PHE A 287 -0.79 -7.15 1.21
N LEU A 288 -0.44 -8.00 0.25
CA LEU A 288 0.41 -9.19 0.44
C LEU A 288 1.56 -9.06 -0.56
N ASN A 289 2.74 -8.78 -0.05
CA ASN A 289 3.96 -8.72 -0.83
C ASN A 289 4.74 -10.01 -0.62
N VAL A 290 5.02 -10.74 -1.71
CA VAL A 290 5.75 -12.02 -1.64
C VAL A 290 6.95 -11.93 -2.55
N VAL A 291 8.13 -12.10 -1.96
CA VAL A 291 9.40 -12.27 -2.68
C VAL A 291 9.59 -13.76 -2.92
N GLY A 292 9.19 -14.22 -4.10
CA GLY A 292 9.23 -15.64 -4.49
C GLY A 292 7.89 -16.11 -5.06
N GLY A 293 7.76 -17.42 -5.30
CA GLY A 293 6.53 -17.99 -5.84
C GLY A 293 5.37 -17.98 -4.83
N VAL A 294 4.14 -17.89 -5.32
CA VAL A 294 2.90 -18.07 -4.53
C VAL A 294 2.11 -19.25 -5.06
N ASN A 295 1.43 -19.98 -4.17
CA ASN A 295 0.46 -21.02 -4.51
C ASN A 295 -0.84 -20.75 -3.72
N PRO A 296 -2.02 -20.63 -4.34
CA PRO A 296 -2.29 -20.76 -5.78
C PRO A 296 -1.59 -19.69 -6.61
N GLU A 297 -1.29 -20.02 -7.87
CA GLU A 297 -0.75 -19.03 -8.81
C GLU A 297 -1.76 -17.90 -9.02
N PRO A 298 -1.28 -16.65 -9.22
CA PRO A 298 -2.13 -15.55 -9.68
C PRO A 298 -2.92 -15.97 -10.94
N ASP A 299 -4.15 -15.48 -11.11
CA ASP A 299 -5.10 -15.80 -12.22
C ASP A 299 -5.75 -17.20 -12.17
N SER A 300 -5.57 -17.99 -11.12
CA SER A 300 -6.30 -19.26 -10.98
C SER A 300 -7.69 -19.06 -10.36
N ASP A 301 -8.66 -19.94 -10.69
CA ASP A 301 -10.00 -19.91 -10.08
C ASP A 301 -9.96 -19.96 -8.53
N MET A 302 -8.92 -20.58 -7.97
CA MET A 302 -8.68 -20.63 -6.52
C MET A 302 -8.21 -19.28 -5.96
N TRP A 303 -7.38 -18.56 -6.70
CA TRP A 303 -6.95 -17.21 -6.35
C TRP A 303 -8.15 -16.27 -6.26
N ASP A 304 -9.02 -16.31 -7.27
CA ASP A 304 -10.24 -15.50 -7.30
C ASP A 304 -11.18 -15.87 -6.14
N ALA A 305 -11.30 -17.15 -5.78
CA ALA A 305 -12.15 -17.54 -4.65
C ALA A 305 -11.65 -17.01 -3.29
N ILE A 306 -10.33 -16.88 -3.12
CA ILE A 306 -9.71 -16.37 -1.89
C ILE A 306 -9.76 -14.83 -1.85
N PHE A 307 -9.53 -14.18 -3.00
CA PHE A 307 -9.28 -12.72 -3.05
C PHE A 307 -10.33 -11.90 -3.81
N ALA A 308 -11.27 -12.49 -4.55
CA ALA A 308 -12.19 -11.77 -5.46
C ALA A 308 -13.63 -11.61 -4.94
N ASN A 309 -13.97 -11.99 -3.70
CA ASN A 309 -15.32 -11.81 -3.17
C ASN A 309 -15.62 -10.34 -2.77
N ALA A 310 -15.77 -9.47 -3.77
CA ALA A 310 -16.20 -8.07 -3.63
C ALA A 310 -17.74 -7.90 -3.54
N GLU A 311 -18.54 -8.96 -3.73
CA GLU A 311 -19.98 -8.80 -3.99
C GLU A 311 -20.86 -8.53 -2.74
N GLU A 312 -20.35 -8.70 -1.52
CA GLU A 312 -21.15 -8.50 -0.28
C GLU A 312 -20.39 -7.69 0.80
N GLY A 313 -19.57 -6.71 0.38
CA GLY A 313 -18.70 -5.98 1.33
C GLY A 313 -17.56 -6.84 1.87
N GLY A 314 -17.22 -7.90 1.14
CA GLY A 314 -16.07 -8.75 1.41
C GLY A 314 -14.78 -8.06 0.98
N TYR A 315 -13.82 -8.03 1.90
CA TYR A 315 -12.54 -7.36 1.78
C TYR A 315 -11.66 -8.02 0.71
N THR A 316 -11.68 -7.51 -0.52
CA THR A 316 -10.77 -7.96 -1.57
C THR A 316 -9.42 -7.23 -1.45
N VAL A 317 -8.43 -7.92 -0.89
CA VAL A 317 -7.00 -7.59 -1.01
C VAL A 317 -6.60 -7.92 -2.47
N LEU A 318 -5.83 -7.12 -3.24
CA LEU A 318 -4.37 -7.27 -3.33
C LEU A 318 -3.66 -6.38 -4.38
N ASP A 319 -2.55 -5.78 -3.96
CA ASP A 319 -1.38 -5.52 -4.81
C ASP A 319 -0.38 -6.66 -4.54
N HIS A 320 -0.56 -7.81 -5.21
CA HIS A 320 0.50 -8.81 -5.25
C HIS A 320 1.62 -8.27 -6.14
N MET A 321 2.78 -8.06 -5.55
CA MET A 321 3.96 -7.67 -6.30
C MET A 321 4.96 -8.83 -6.35
N ASP A 322 5.03 -9.50 -7.49
CA ASP A 322 6.10 -10.45 -7.76
C ASP A 322 7.41 -9.67 -8.00
N GLY A 323 8.49 -10.05 -7.32
CA GLY A 323 9.84 -9.50 -7.51
C GLY A 323 10.14 -8.15 -6.85
N VAL A 324 9.43 -7.77 -5.77
CA VAL A 324 9.85 -6.64 -4.92
C VAL A 324 11.16 -6.94 -4.21
N GLN A 325 11.91 -5.89 -3.86
CA GLN A 325 13.12 -6.02 -3.05
C GLN A 325 12.79 -6.70 -1.71
N SER A 326 13.62 -7.67 -1.35
CA SER A 326 13.69 -8.25 -0.02
C SER A 326 13.73 -7.15 1.04
N ILE A 327 12.87 -7.22 2.04
CA ILE A 327 12.96 -6.38 3.23
C ILE A 327 13.87 -7.08 4.23
N ASP A 328 14.88 -6.36 4.71
CA ASP A 328 15.70 -6.80 5.86
C ASP A 328 14.90 -6.69 7.15
N ASP A 329 15.23 -7.47 8.18
CA ASP A 329 14.55 -7.47 9.48
C ASP A 329 14.43 -6.04 10.07
N PRO A 330 13.20 -5.47 10.10
CA PRO A 330 13.01 -4.09 10.55
C PRO A 330 13.19 -3.93 12.06
N LEU A 331 12.93 -4.98 12.86
CA LEU A 331 13.13 -4.94 14.30
C LEU A 331 14.61 -5.02 14.64
N ALA A 332 15.37 -5.87 13.96
CA ALA A 332 16.82 -5.93 14.14
C ALA A 332 17.49 -4.59 13.78
N ALA A 333 17.07 -3.95 12.67
CA ALA A 333 17.55 -2.63 12.29
C ALA A 333 17.22 -1.55 13.35
N GLY A 334 15.99 -1.56 13.87
CA GLY A 334 15.54 -0.67 14.94
C GLY A 334 16.39 -0.82 16.21
N MET A 335 16.64 -2.05 16.65
CA MET A 335 17.43 -2.38 17.85
C MET A 335 18.91 -1.94 17.73
N LEU A 336 19.51 -2.07 16.55
CA LEU A 336 20.89 -1.65 16.30
C LEU A 336 21.03 -0.12 16.21
N SER A 337 20.03 0.56 15.65
CA SER A 337 20.02 2.03 15.54
C SER A 337 19.88 2.73 16.90
N GLY A 338 19.31 2.04 17.89
CA GLY A 338 19.13 2.50 19.27
C GLY A 338 20.37 2.45 20.17
N GLY A 339 21.55 2.05 19.66
CA GLY A 339 22.82 2.08 20.40
C GLY A 339 23.46 0.72 20.68
N GLY A 340 22.94 -0.38 20.13
CA GLY A 340 23.62 -1.68 20.03
C GLY A 340 23.85 -2.47 21.32
N THR A 341 23.71 -1.89 22.51
CA THR A 341 23.76 -2.63 23.79
C THR A 341 22.39 -2.62 24.45
N PRO A 342 21.91 -3.74 25.01
CA PRO A 342 22.54 -5.06 25.13
C PRO A 342 22.12 -6.03 24.00
N TYR A 343 22.44 -5.78 22.72
CA TYR A 343 21.96 -6.60 21.60
C TYR A 343 23.11 -7.11 20.74
N VAL A 344 23.01 -8.35 20.29
CA VAL A 344 23.94 -8.91 19.31
C VAL A 344 23.13 -9.46 18.14
N ILE A 345 23.65 -9.30 16.94
CA ILE A 345 23.22 -10.13 15.80
C ILE A 345 23.89 -11.48 16.02
N ALA A 346 23.17 -12.61 15.93
CA ALA A 346 23.90 -13.88 16.05
C ALA A 346 24.92 -13.99 14.89
N TYR A 347 26.09 -14.54 15.15
CA TYR A 347 27.11 -14.76 14.13
C TYR A 347 27.31 -16.27 13.98
N ASP A 348 27.65 -16.73 12.78
CA ASP A 348 28.09 -18.11 12.57
C ASP A 348 29.45 -18.38 13.24
N GLU A 349 29.89 -19.65 13.22
CA GLU A 349 31.19 -20.10 13.76
C GLU A 349 32.41 -19.46 13.07
N ASP A 350 32.21 -18.82 11.93
CA ASP A 350 33.24 -18.14 11.11
C ASP A 350 33.23 -16.61 11.28
N GLY A 351 32.36 -16.05 12.14
CA GLY A 351 32.28 -14.62 12.42
C GLY A 351 31.78 -13.79 11.25
N ILE A 352 31.09 -14.40 10.29
CA ILE A 352 30.38 -13.72 9.22
C ILE A 352 28.94 -13.52 9.70
N ALA A 353 28.44 -12.28 9.60
CA ALA A 353 27.00 -12.06 9.69
C ALA A 353 26.39 -12.72 8.46
N GLU A 354 26.00 -13.99 8.56
CA GLU A 354 25.08 -14.53 7.58
C GLU A 354 23.86 -13.62 7.55
N THR A 355 23.32 -13.43 6.37
CA THR A 355 22.00 -12.83 6.14
C THR A 355 20.91 -13.68 6.80
N GLY A 356 20.87 -13.79 8.14
CA GLY A 356 20.29 -14.96 8.78
C GLY A 356 19.71 -14.78 10.19
N PRO A 357 20.51 -14.60 11.25
CA PRO A 357 19.94 -14.65 12.59
C PRO A 357 19.49 -13.25 13.01
N GLY A 358 18.23 -13.12 13.40
CA GLY A 358 17.70 -11.88 13.95
C GLY A 358 18.48 -11.41 15.18
N ALA A 359 18.09 -10.25 15.70
CA ALA A 359 18.66 -9.74 16.94
C ALA A 359 18.39 -10.73 18.09
N ARG A 360 19.37 -10.88 18.99
CA ARG A 360 19.24 -11.56 20.28
C ARG A 360 19.70 -10.66 21.42
N LEU A 361 19.28 -10.98 22.64
CA LEU A 361 19.72 -10.27 23.83
C LEU A 361 21.16 -10.70 24.16
N ASP A 362 22.04 -9.73 24.36
CA ASP A 362 23.39 -9.98 24.87
C ASP A 362 23.33 -10.30 26.36
N LEU A 363 23.08 -11.58 26.66
CA LEU A 363 22.93 -12.08 28.01
C LEU A 363 24.23 -11.93 28.83
N GLU A 364 25.39 -12.07 28.19
CA GLU A 364 26.70 -11.89 28.85
C GLU A 364 26.93 -10.41 29.24
N ALA A 365 26.66 -9.47 28.33
CA ALA A 365 26.75 -8.04 28.65
C ALA A 365 25.69 -7.61 29.69
N LEU A 366 24.52 -8.25 29.67
CA LEU A 366 23.49 -8.04 30.70
C LEU A 366 24.02 -8.43 32.07
N LEU A 367 24.65 -9.61 32.19
CA LEU A 367 25.24 -10.14 33.43
C LEU A 367 26.40 -9.25 33.94
N ASP A 368 27.27 -8.77 33.04
CA ASP A 368 28.39 -7.90 33.39
C ASP A 368 27.96 -6.49 33.81
N TYR A 369 26.91 -5.92 33.19
CA TYR A 369 26.34 -4.62 33.55
C TYR A 369 25.82 -4.59 35.00
N TYR A 370 25.43 -5.75 35.54
CA TYR A 370 24.87 -5.90 36.88
C TYR A 370 25.88 -6.14 38.00
N GLY A 371 27.15 -6.42 37.69
CA GLY A 371 28.14 -6.71 38.73
C GLY A 371 27.80 -7.94 39.59
N GLY A 372 27.03 -8.87 39.05
CA GLY A 372 26.57 -10.10 39.70
C GLY A 372 25.64 -10.90 38.79
N PRO A 373 25.33 -12.17 39.12
CA PRO A 373 24.35 -12.94 38.36
C PRO A 373 23.01 -12.19 38.34
N LEU A 374 22.25 -12.31 37.24
CA LEU A 374 20.82 -12.00 37.23
C LEU A 374 20.20 -12.59 38.51
N GLU A 375 19.24 -11.92 39.16
CA GLU A 375 18.51 -12.56 40.26
C GLU A 375 18.00 -13.90 39.72
N THR A 376 18.69 -14.95 40.16
CA THR A 376 18.64 -16.30 39.63
C THR A 376 17.72 -16.99 40.58
N PHE A 377 16.47 -17.16 40.16
CA PHE A 377 15.56 -17.93 40.95
C PHE A 377 15.81 -19.40 40.66
N ASP A 378 16.75 -19.96 41.40
CA ASP A 378 17.15 -21.35 41.27
C ASP A 378 16.12 -22.29 41.91
N LYS A 379 15.85 -23.41 41.22
CA LYS A 379 14.98 -24.52 41.66
C LYS A 379 15.38 -25.14 43.01
N GLU A 380 16.61 -24.91 43.47
CA GLU A 380 17.09 -25.39 44.76
C GLU A 380 16.46 -24.64 45.94
N GLU A 381 16.00 -23.40 45.76
CA GLU A 381 15.36 -22.62 46.83
C GLU A 381 13.86 -22.95 46.99
N ASP A 382 13.18 -23.36 45.91
CA ASP A 382 11.81 -23.90 45.97
C ASP A 382 11.54 -24.87 44.78
N PRO A 383 11.27 -26.16 45.05
CA PRO A 383 11.30 -27.22 44.05
C PRO A 383 10.10 -27.25 43.06
N ASN A 384 9.16 -26.31 43.16
CA ASN A 384 7.91 -26.32 42.37
C ASN A 384 7.85 -25.26 41.25
N TRP A 385 8.97 -24.61 40.91
CA TRP A 385 8.97 -23.48 39.95
C TRP A 385 8.65 -23.90 38.52
N ASP A 386 8.89 -25.16 38.18
CA ASP A 386 8.60 -25.70 36.85
C ASP A 386 7.09 -25.79 36.58
N THR A 387 6.22 -25.77 37.60
CA THR A 387 4.76 -25.84 37.43
C THR A 387 4.05 -25.02 38.50
N ILE A 388 3.51 -23.88 38.09
CA ILE A 388 2.78 -22.98 38.97
C ILE A 388 1.37 -23.53 39.18
N THR A 389 1.08 -23.88 40.44
CA THR A 389 -0.22 -24.45 40.87
C THR A 389 -1.05 -23.48 41.72
N SER A 390 -0.54 -22.28 41.99
CA SER A 390 -1.21 -21.26 42.81
C SER A 390 -0.90 -19.85 42.32
N ASN A 391 -1.86 -18.94 42.46
CA ASN A 391 -1.71 -17.57 41.99
C ASN A 391 -0.48 -16.88 42.59
N MET A 392 0.28 -16.16 41.78
CA MET A 392 1.50 -15.48 42.22
C MET A 392 1.84 -14.25 41.38
N THR A 393 2.71 -13.40 41.92
CA THR A 393 3.27 -12.24 41.23
C THR A 393 4.79 -12.41 41.13
N LEU A 394 5.31 -12.23 39.93
CA LEU A 394 6.72 -12.40 39.58
C LEU A 394 7.36 -11.03 39.34
N GLY A 395 8.56 -10.83 39.87
CA GLY A 395 9.39 -9.67 39.54
C GLY A 395 10.25 -9.94 38.30
N PRO A 396 10.82 -8.91 37.66
CA PRO A 396 11.72 -9.10 36.52
C PRO A 396 12.97 -9.89 36.93
N GLY A 397 13.47 -10.76 36.06
CA GLY A 397 14.61 -11.62 36.39
C GLY A 397 14.81 -12.80 35.43
N TYR A 398 15.71 -13.70 35.83
CA TYR A 398 16.01 -14.92 35.08
C TYR A 398 15.41 -16.16 35.73
N TYR A 399 14.66 -16.92 34.93
CA TYR A 399 13.96 -18.14 35.31
C TYR A 399 14.56 -19.33 34.54
N PRO A 400 15.61 -19.99 35.06
CA PRO A 400 16.38 -20.98 34.30
C PRO A 400 15.61 -22.25 33.92
N ASN A 401 14.53 -22.59 34.63
CA ASN A 401 13.73 -23.80 34.39
C ASN A 401 12.42 -23.51 33.65
N GLY A 402 12.34 -22.36 32.98
CA GLY A 402 11.11 -21.91 32.33
C GLY A 402 9.95 -21.74 33.30
N MET A 403 8.73 -21.71 32.75
CA MET A 403 7.50 -21.53 33.51
C MET A 403 6.35 -22.27 32.85
N LEU A 404 5.67 -23.14 33.62
CA LEU A 404 4.41 -23.75 33.21
C LEU A 404 3.27 -23.27 34.11
N ILE A 405 2.25 -22.68 33.48
CA ILE A 405 1.06 -22.18 34.17
C ILE A 405 -0.07 -23.19 34.02
N SER A 406 -0.48 -23.77 35.15
CA SER A 406 -1.56 -24.75 35.21
C SER A 406 -2.94 -24.09 35.07
N ALA A 407 -3.94 -24.89 34.72
CA ALA A 407 -5.31 -24.43 34.58
C ALA A 407 -5.86 -23.79 35.86
N GLY A 408 -6.49 -22.60 35.72
CA GLY A 408 -7.12 -21.88 36.83
C GLY A 408 -6.15 -21.18 37.78
N VAL A 409 -4.90 -20.98 37.36
CA VAL A 409 -3.87 -20.23 38.08
C VAL A 409 -3.64 -18.89 37.41
N ASP A 410 -3.55 -17.83 38.22
CA ASP A 410 -3.26 -16.47 37.74
C ASP A 410 -1.82 -16.07 38.08
N VAL A 411 -1.02 -15.78 37.06
CA VAL A 411 0.36 -15.30 37.19
C VAL A 411 0.45 -13.87 36.68
N VAL A 412 0.97 -12.98 37.52
CA VAL A 412 1.17 -11.57 37.17
C VAL A 412 2.66 -11.28 37.08
N LEU A 413 3.12 -10.83 35.91
CA LEU A 413 4.46 -10.27 35.71
C LEU A 413 4.43 -8.80 36.09
N GLN A 414 5.10 -8.44 37.18
CA GLN A 414 5.11 -7.08 37.69
C GLN A 414 6.44 -6.39 37.37
N PRO A 415 6.47 -5.35 36.50
CA PRO A 415 7.70 -4.64 36.22
C PRO A 415 8.21 -3.87 37.45
N ASN A 416 9.52 -3.67 37.52
CA ASN A 416 10.19 -2.91 38.56
C ASN A 416 10.82 -1.61 38.01
N PRO A 417 10.13 -0.46 38.09
CA PRO A 417 10.61 0.79 37.50
C PRO A 417 11.93 1.30 38.13
N ALA A 418 12.32 0.81 39.31
CA ALA A 418 13.59 1.16 39.93
C ALA A 418 14.81 0.60 39.17
N LEU A 419 14.62 -0.42 38.33
CA LEU A 419 15.66 -1.08 37.54
C LEU A 419 15.74 -0.55 36.10
N GLY A 420 14.96 0.49 35.75
CA GLY A 420 14.94 1.05 34.41
C GLY A 420 14.47 0.03 33.37
N PHE A 421 15.15 -0.02 32.22
CA PHE A 421 14.85 -0.94 31.12
C PHE A 421 14.73 -2.41 31.57
N LEU A 422 15.61 -2.83 32.46
CA LEU A 422 15.69 -4.20 32.91
C LEU A 422 14.59 -4.56 33.91
N GLY A 423 13.95 -3.54 34.48
CA GLY A 423 12.75 -3.68 35.28
C GLY A 423 11.57 -4.27 34.52
N ASN A 424 11.66 -4.32 33.20
CA ASN A 424 10.56 -4.75 32.33
C ASN A 424 10.82 -6.12 31.71
N ILE A 425 12.00 -6.72 31.90
CA ILE A 425 12.41 -7.93 31.17
C ILE A 425 12.26 -9.17 32.04
N PHE A 426 11.62 -10.20 31.47
CA PHE A 426 11.45 -11.52 32.08
C PHE A 426 12.09 -12.56 31.16
N ILE A 427 13.13 -13.23 31.64
CA ILE A 427 13.92 -14.18 30.84
C ILE A 427 13.58 -15.60 31.29
N PHE A 428 13.12 -16.44 30.38
CA PHE A 428 12.79 -17.85 30.66
C PHE A 428 13.75 -18.77 29.90
N GLY A 429 14.47 -19.62 30.64
CA GLY A 429 15.27 -20.72 30.10
C GLY A 429 14.43 -21.96 29.78
N GLY A 430 15.06 -23.03 29.30
CA GLY A 430 14.41 -24.32 29.04
C GLY A 430 14.35 -25.24 30.28
N GLY A 431 13.16 -25.57 30.73
CA GLY A 431 12.95 -26.53 31.81
C GLY A 431 12.35 -27.87 31.37
N PRO A 432 12.42 -28.90 32.24
CA PRO A 432 11.71 -30.15 32.02
C PRO A 432 10.19 -29.94 32.16
N GLY A 433 9.48 -30.00 31.03
CA GLY A 433 8.04 -29.94 30.97
C GLY A 433 7.34 -31.30 31.09
N PRO A 434 5.99 -31.30 31.10
CA PRO A 434 5.19 -32.52 31.06
C PRO A 434 5.54 -33.34 29.81
N ASN A 435 5.63 -34.67 29.97
CA ASN A 435 5.93 -35.58 28.85
C ASN A 435 7.31 -35.39 28.19
N ASN A 436 8.31 -34.91 28.94
CA ASN A 436 9.68 -34.73 28.42
C ASN A 436 9.77 -33.70 27.28
N SER A 437 8.85 -32.74 27.24
CA SER A 437 8.96 -31.54 26.42
C SER A 437 9.85 -30.52 27.11
N THR A 438 10.61 -29.73 26.36
CA THR A 438 11.27 -28.56 26.95
C THR A 438 10.26 -27.42 27.04
N VAL A 439 10.25 -26.70 28.17
CA VAL A 439 9.29 -25.61 28.44
C VAL A 439 10.07 -24.36 28.76
N GLY A 440 9.88 -23.31 27.96
CA GLY A 440 10.32 -21.95 28.28
C GLY A 440 9.17 -21.19 28.93
N LEU A 441 8.11 -20.96 28.17
CA LEU A 441 6.87 -20.39 28.65
C LEU A 441 5.71 -21.25 28.16
N SER A 442 4.99 -21.92 29.07
CA SER A 442 3.80 -22.68 28.72
C SER A 442 2.58 -22.21 29.50
N VAL A 443 1.51 -21.88 28.77
CA VAL A 443 0.22 -21.50 29.34
C VAL A 443 -0.84 -22.48 28.84
N SER A 444 -1.39 -23.28 29.75
CA SER A 444 -2.37 -24.32 29.47
C SER A 444 -3.65 -24.08 30.29
N ASN A 445 -4.51 -23.18 29.81
CA ASN A 445 -5.77 -22.77 30.47
C ASN A 445 -5.60 -22.02 31.81
N GLY A 446 -4.41 -21.45 32.05
CA GLY A 446 -4.15 -20.49 33.14
C GLY A 446 -4.29 -19.04 32.67
N SER A 447 -4.04 -18.09 33.56
CA SER A 447 -3.96 -16.67 33.23
C SER A 447 -2.54 -16.14 33.38
N LEU A 448 -2.04 -15.43 32.37
CA LEU A 448 -0.78 -14.71 32.39
C LEU A 448 -1.05 -13.23 32.07
N THR A 449 -0.74 -12.35 33.01
CA THR A 449 -0.91 -10.91 32.83
C THR A 449 0.41 -10.20 33.04
N GLY A 450 0.78 -9.26 32.16
CA GLY A 450 2.02 -8.52 32.25
C GLY A 450 1.90 -7.20 31.50
N HIS A 451 1.83 -6.09 32.23
CA HIS A 451 1.71 -4.77 31.64
C HIS A 451 3.05 -4.04 31.66
N GLY A 452 3.51 -3.59 30.50
CA GLY A 452 4.79 -2.90 30.35
C GLY A 452 5.99 -3.83 30.49
N VAL A 453 5.86 -5.07 30.01
CA VAL A 453 6.88 -6.12 30.15
C VAL A 453 7.28 -6.70 28.80
N THR A 454 8.52 -7.19 28.71
CA THR A 454 9.04 -7.96 27.58
C THR A 454 9.41 -9.35 28.07
N ILE A 455 8.83 -10.36 27.44
CA ILE A 455 9.11 -11.77 27.68
C ILE A 455 10.19 -12.21 26.69
N TYR A 456 11.31 -12.69 27.20
CA TYR A 456 12.39 -13.26 26.40
C TYR A 456 12.55 -14.74 26.74
N VAL A 457 12.47 -15.61 25.73
CA VAL A 457 12.66 -17.05 25.89
C VAL A 457 13.92 -17.50 25.20
N THR A 458 14.77 -18.21 25.93
CA THR A 458 16.08 -18.68 25.48
C THR A 458 16.34 -20.09 26.05
N GLU A 459 17.46 -20.69 25.70
CA GLU A 459 17.90 -21.93 26.33
C GLU A 459 18.39 -21.67 27.74
N THR A 460 18.46 -22.72 28.57
CA THR A 460 19.01 -22.55 29.91
C THR A 460 20.49 -22.25 29.85
N LEU A 461 20.87 -21.24 30.62
CA LEU A 461 22.22 -20.76 30.76
C LEU A 461 22.73 -21.18 32.13
N ASP A 462 24.00 -21.54 32.19
CA ASP A 462 24.70 -21.68 33.44
C ASP A 462 24.96 -20.30 34.09
N PRO A 463 25.42 -20.26 35.35
CA PRO A 463 25.75 -18.99 36.02
C PRO A 463 26.85 -18.16 35.35
N THR A 464 27.53 -18.70 34.33
CA THR A 464 28.54 -18.00 33.52
C THR A 464 27.97 -17.47 32.21
N GLY A 465 26.66 -17.60 31.98
CA GLY A 465 25.97 -17.16 30.77
C GLY A 465 26.12 -18.13 29.60
N GLN A 466 26.70 -19.31 29.81
CA GLN A 466 26.89 -20.30 28.74
C GLN A 466 25.69 -21.26 28.66
N PRO A 467 25.24 -21.60 27.45
CA PRO A 467 24.11 -22.49 27.28
C PRO A 467 24.42 -23.94 27.71
N ILE A 468 23.46 -24.57 28.41
CA ILE A 468 23.57 -25.97 28.86
C ILE A 468 22.77 -26.95 27.98
N GLY A 469 22.14 -26.46 26.90
CA GLY A 469 21.45 -27.27 25.89
C GLY A 469 20.01 -27.67 26.23
N GLU A 470 19.38 -27.02 27.20
CA GLU A 470 17.95 -27.18 27.52
C GLU A 470 17.14 -26.06 26.83
N ILE A 471 16.36 -26.39 25.80
CA ILE A 471 15.73 -25.41 24.89
C ILE A 471 14.47 -24.78 25.50
N GLY A 472 14.35 -23.45 25.54
CA GLY A 472 13.11 -22.79 25.92
C GLY A 472 12.10 -22.73 24.77
N GLN A 473 10.92 -23.33 24.93
CA GLN A 473 9.82 -23.23 23.96
C GLN A 473 8.66 -22.39 24.49
N ILE A 474 8.07 -21.56 23.62
CA ILE A 474 6.81 -20.85 23.89
C ILE A 474 5.63 -21.71 23.43
N LYS A 475 4.73 -22.03 24.36
CA LYS A 475 3.50 -22.82 24.12
C LYS A 475 2.30 -22.23 24.83
N ILE A 476 1.48 -21.50 24.10
CA ILE A 476 0.25 -20.90 24.60
C ILE A 476 -0.90 -21.62 23.91
N THR A 477 -1.44 -22.64 24.59
CA THR A 477 -2.45 -23.53 24.02
C THR A 477 -3.88 -23.18 24.48
N GLY A 478 -4.03 -22.14 25.30
CA GLY A 478 -5.30 -21.67 25.84
C GLY A 478 -5.16 -21.00 27.21
N GLY A 479 -6.24 -20.40 27.71
CA GLY A 479 -6.22 -19.58 28.93
C GLY A 479 -6.45 -18.11 28.61
N THR A 480 -6.04 -17.22 29.52
CA THR A 480 -6.05 -15.78 29.30
C THR A 480 -4.61 -15.28 29.25
N VAL A 481 -4.22 -14.60 28.19
CA VAL A 481 -2.91 -13.96 28.07
C VAL A 481 -3.15 -12.50 27.76
N ASP A 482 -2.67 -11.64 28.65
CA ASP A 482 -2.82 -10.19 28.57
C ASP A 482 -1.45 -9.54 28.77
N ILE A 483 -0.78 -9.19 27.67
CA ILE A 483 0.58 -8.67 27.68
C ILE A 483 0.65 -7.35 26.92
N ASP A 484 1.15 -6.31 27.58
CA ASP A 484 1.51 -5.05 26.94
C ASP A 484 3.02 -4.86 26.93
N SER A 485 3.58 -4.50 25.78
CA SER A 485 4.98 -4.12 25.66
C SER A 485 5.28 -2.85 26.50
N PRO A 486 6.54 -2.63 26.92
CA PRO A 486 6.92 -1.45 27.69
C PRO A 486 6.52 -0.11 27.06
N GLY A 487 6.65 -0.01 25.73
CA GLY A 487 6.33 1.17 24.94
C GLY A 487 4.83 1.37 24.78
N ASP A 488 4.09 0.29 24.54
CA ASP A 488 2.63 0.33 24.40
C ASP A 488 1.95 0.73 25.69
N TRP A 489 2.40 0.17 26.82
CA TRP A 489 1.91 0.55 28.14
C TRP A 489 2.08 2.05 28.40
N GLN A 490 3.23 2.62 28.03
CA GLN A 490 3.46 4.07 28.15
C GLN A 490 2.61 4.89 27.18
N ASN A 491 2.36 4.39 25.97
CA ASN A 491 1.49 5.05 24.99
C ASN A 491 0.03 5.10 25.44
N GLN A 492 -0.46 4.03 26.09
CA GLN A 492 -1.78 4.01 26.71
C GLN A 492 -1.92 5.10 27.78
N GLU A 493 -0.88 5.35 28.58
CA GLU A 493 -0.86 6.42 29.58
C GLU A 493 -0.74 7.84 28.98
N ASN A 494 -0.09 7.98 27.82
CA ASN A 494 0.12 9.28 27.15
C ASN A 494 -1.14 9.85 26.47
N GLY A 495 -2.16 9.03 26.20
CA GLY A 495 -3.43 9.46 25.58
C GLY A 495 -3.31 9.90 24.10
N SER A 496 -2.11 9.79 23.51
CA SER A 496 -1.83 9.96 22.08
C SER A 496 -0.70 9.00 21.71
N PHE A 497 -0.83 8.34 20.55
CA PHE A 497 0.20 7.44 20.05
C PHE A 497 1.50 8.19 19.78
N ASN A 498 2.61 7.71 20.35
CA ASN A 498 3.95 8.18 20.08
C ASN A 498 4.81 7.02 19.53
N PRO A 499 5.15 7.01 18.24
CA PRO A 499 5.90 5.90 17.63
C PRO A 499 7.28 5.73 18.28
N ALA A 500 7.92 6.81 18.74
CA ALA A 500 9.26 6.74 19.35
C ALA A 500 9.32 5.91 20.65
N LEU A 501 8.18 5.62 21.28
CA LEU A 501 8.13 4.76 22.48
C LEU A 501 8.03 3.27 22.14
N VAL A 502 7.56 2.92 20.95
CA VAL A 502 7.34 1.54 20.48
C VAL A 502 8.38 1.07 19.46
N GLU A 503 9.30 1.93 19.04
CA GLU A 503 10.41 1.55 18.18
C GLU A 503 11.43 0.66 18.92
N GLY A 504 11.91 -0.39 18.24
CA GLY A 504 12.89 -1.33 18.77
C GLY A 504 12.34 -2.17 19.94
N ILE A 505 13.17 -2.41 20.97
CA ILE A 505 12.81 -3.36 22.04
C ILE A 505 11.60 -2.95 22.87
N ASN A 506 11.36 -1.66 23.03
CA ASN A 506 10.26 -1.19 23.87
C ASN A 506 8.91 -1.56 23.26
N GLY A 507 8.84 -1.77 21.94
CA GLY A 507 7.65 -2.26 21.28
C GLY A 507 7.52 -3.77 21.27
N ILE A 508 8.46 -4.55 21.83
CA ILE A 508 8.44 -6.02 21.80
C ILE A 508 7.80 -6.54 23.09
N ALA A 509 6.74 -7.33 22.93
CA ALA A 509 6.07 -8.02 24.04
C ALA A 509 6.63 -9.41 24.26
N VAL A 510 6.82 -10.18 23.18
CA VAL A 510 7.29 -11.57 23.22
C VAL A 510 8.42 -11.77 22.22
N TRP A 511 9.51 -12.37 22.68
CA TRP A 511 10.71 -12.59 21.90
C TRP A 511 11.33 -13.95 22.21
N GLN A 512 11.70 -14.68 21.16
CA GLN A 512 12.41 -15.94 21.29
C GLN A 512 13.79 -15.87 20.64
N ASP A 513 14.80 -16.42 21.32
CA ASP A 513 16.19 -16.40 20.90
C ASP A 513 16.43 -17.25 19.61
N PRO A 514 16.92 -16.66 18.51
CA PRO A 514 17.19 -17.39 17.27
C PRO A 514 18.39 -18.35 17.37
N ALA A 515 19.28 -18.18 18.36
CA ALA A 515 20.49 -18.99 18.47
C ALA A 515 20.27 -20.38 19.09
N MET A 516 19.03 -20.70 19.48
CA MET A 516 18.71 -21.99 20.08
C MET A 516 18.80 -23.12 19.04
N PRO A 517 19.25 -24.34 19.44
CA PRO A 517 19.41 -25.48 18.54
C PRO A 517 18.06 -26.15 18.22
N PHE A 518 17.16 -25.43 17.54
CA PHE A 518 15.81 -25.91 17.21
C PHE A 518 15.84 -27.24 16.44
N GLY A 519 15.08 -28.23 16.92
CA GLY A 519 14.75 -29.45 16.20
C GLY A 519 13.42 -29.37 15.45
N ASN A 520 13.11 -30.40 14.66
CA ASN A 520 11.93 -30.46 13.77
C ASN A 520 10.55 -30.45 14.48
N ASN A 521 10.47 -30.34 15.81
CA ASN A 521 9.20 -30.28 16.57
C ASN A 521 9.20 -29.17 17.63
N ASP A 522 10.13 -28.21 17.52
CA ASP A 522 10.40 -27.21 18.54
C ASP A 522 9.77 -25.85 18.17
N ASP A 523 8.63 -25.92 17.47
CA ASP A 523 7.90 -24.78 16.96
C ASP A 523 7.27 -23.97 18.10
N VAL A 524 7.19 -22.65 17.88
CA VAL A 524 6.43 -21.76 18.75
C VAL A 524 4.95 -22.02 18.53
N GLN A 525 4.25 -22.45 19.58
CA GLN A 525 2.85 -22.80 19.48
C GLN A 525 1.99 -21.73 20.13
N LEU A 526 1.28 -20.98 19.30
CA LEU A 526 0.17 -20.12 19.71
C LEU A 526 -1.08 -20.79 19.16
N ASN A 527 -1.58 -21.80 19.86
CA ASN A 527 -2.62 -22.69 19.36
C ASN A 527 -3.71 -22.98 20.39
N GLY A 528 -4.72 -22.12 20.49
CA GLY A 528 -5.72 -22.23 21.56
C GLY A 528 -7.07 -21.57 21.26
N THR A 529 -8.00 -21.72 22.21
CA THR A 529 -9.29 -21.00 22.21
C THR A 529 -9.40 -20.04 23.39
N GLY A 530 -8.26 -19.51 23.81
CA GLY A 530 -8.16 -18.59 24.95
C GLY A 530 -8.52 -17.16 24.59
N ASP A 531 -8.55 -16.29 25.59
CA ASP A 531 -8.60 -14.84 25.39
C ASP A 531 -7.15 -14.36 25.32
N PHE A 532 -6.72 -13.94 24.14
CA PHE A 532 -5.36 -13.50 23.89
C PHE A 532 -5.41 -12.03 23.47
N HIS A 533 -4.83 -11.20 24.33
CA HIS A 533 -4.70 -9.76 24.15
C HIS A 533 -3.21 -9.43 24.29
N LEU A 534 -2.57 -9.23 23.15
CA LEU A 534 -1.18 -8.83 23.12
C LEU A 534 -1.11 -7.46 22.46
N SER A 535 -0.57 -6.47 23.18
CA SER A 535 -0.20 -5.17 22.61
C SER A 535 1.32 -5.11 22.57
N GLY A 536 1.88 -5.07 21.37
CA GLY A 536 3.30 -5.30 21.17
C GLY A 536 3.62 -6.01 19.86
N ALA A 537 4.91 -6.09 19.57
CA ALA A 537 5.46 -6.95 18.55
C ALA A 537 5.78 -8.33 19.13
N ILE A 538 5.42 -9.37 18.39
CA ILE A 538 5.89 -10.74 18.59
C ILE A 538 7.10 -10.94 17.66
N TYR A 539 8.28 -11.19 18.23
CA TYR A 539 9.54 -11.28 17.49
C TYR A 539 10.13 -12.69 17.57
N LEU A 540 10.02 -13.42 16.47
CA LEU A 540 10.43 -14.83 16.32
C LEU A 540 11.35 -14.97 15.09
N PRO A 541 12.54 -14.35 15.09
CA PRO A 541 13.39 -14.30 13.89
C PRO A 541 13.80 -15.68 13.35
N SER A 542 14.24 -15.75 12.10
CA SER A 542 14.76 -16.99 11.49
C SER A 542 15.87 -17.62 12.36
N PRO A 543 15.89 -18.96 12.55
CA PRO A 543 15.11 -20.01 11.86
C PRO A 543 13.81 -20.45 12.59
N ILE A 544 13.21 -19.59 13.42
CA ILE A 544 12.06 -19.98 14.24
C ILE A 544 10.81 -20.17 13.38
N HIS A 545 10.14 -21.32 13.58
CA HIS A 545 8.83 -21.62 13.02
C HIS A 545 7.72 -21.36 14.04
N ALA A 546 6.65 -20.68 13.61
CA ALA A 546 5.48 -20.36 14.43
C ALA A 546 4.22 -21.08 13.93
N ASP A 547 3.61 -21.89 14.79
CA ASP A 547 2.28 -22.49 14.59
C ASP A 547 1.22 -21.58 15.22
N LEU A 548 0.48 -20.89 14.37
CA LEU A 548 -0.59 -19.96 14.74
C LEU A 548 -1.95 -20.60 14.43
N ALA A 549 -2.61 -21.14 15.44
CA ALA A 549 -3.86 -21.86 15.27
C ALA A 549 -4.92 -21.52 16.33
N GLY A 550 -6.19 -21.82 16.02
CA GLY A 550 -7.31 -21.56 16.92
C GLY A 550 -7.69 -20.07 17.05
N ASN A 551 -8.51 -19.71 18.02
CA ASN A 551 -8.95 -18.33 18.19
C ASN A 551 -7.91 -17.55 19.01
N LEU A 552 -7.03 -16.84 18.32
CA LEU A 552 -5.98 -16.02 18.93
C LEU A 552 -6.40 -14.56 19.13
N GLY A 553 -7.53 -14.11 18.59
CA GLY A 553 -8.03 -12.76 18.84
C GLY A 553 -6.98 -11.68 18.53
N ASP A 554 -6.78 -10.74 19.46
CA ASP A 554 -5.85 -9.61 19.31
C ASP A 554 -4.40 -10.09 19.50
N THR A 555 -3.79 -10.53 18.42
CA THR A 555 -2.48 -11.22 18.39
C THR A 555 -1.33 -10.24 18.13
N GLY A 556 -1.32 -9.10 18.82
CA GLY A 556 -0.26 -8.10 18.67
C GLY A 556 -0.57 -6.96 17.72
N ASN A 557 0.35 -6.00 17.72
CA ASN A 557 0.41 -4.92 16.75
C ASN A 557 1.28 -5.30 15.55
N GLN A 558 2.24 -6.22 15.75
CA GLN A 558 3.09 -6.74 14.68
C GLN A 558 3.57 -8.16 15.02
N ILE A 559 3.66 -9.03 14.03
CA ILE A 559 4.21 -10.38 14.16
C ILE A 559 5.32 -10.50 13.14
N LEU A 560 6.55 -10.75 13.61
CA LEU A 560 7.69 -11.09 12.77
C LEU A 560 8.13 -12.50 13.12
N CYS A 561 8.16 -13.38 12.12
CA CYS A 561 8.58 -14.75 12.27
C CYS A 561 9.55 -15.17 11.16
N GLY A 562 10.37 -16.20 11.42
CA GLY A 562 11.15 -16.87 10.39
C GLY A 562 10.23 -17.54 9.38
N SER A 563 9.39 -18.45 9.87
CA SER A 563 8.30 -19.06 9.11
C SER A 563 7.04 -19.21 9.96
N ALA A 564 5.89 -19.32 9.31
CA ALA A 564 4.62 -19.47 10.01
C ALA A 564 3.69 -20.45 9.30
N ASP A 565 3.02 -21.30 10.09
CA ASP A 565 1.89 -22.09 9.66
C ASP A 565 0.63 -21.56 10.35
N ILE A 566 -0.32 -21.07 9.54
CA ILE A 566 -1.60 -20.53 9.99
C ILE A 566 -2.67 -21.53 9.56
N ALA A 567 -3.03 -22.44 10.46
CA ALA A 567 -3.84 -23.60 10.10
C ALA A 567 -5.12 -23.76 10.95
N GLY A 568 -6.08 -24.52 10.40
CA GLY A 568 -7.28 -24.94 11.12
C GLY A 568 -8.36 -23.87 11.15
N GLY A 569 -8.84 -23.52 12.35
CA GLY A 569 -9.83 -22.45 12.58
C GLY A 569 -9.17 -21.21 13.17
N ALA A 570 -7.97 -20.87 12.68
CA ALA A 570 -7.20 -19.73 13.17
C ALA A 570 -8.00 -18.44 13.04
N ASN A 571 -8.06 -17.60 14.06
CA ASN A 571 -8.60 -16.25 13.98
C ASN A 571 -7.59 -15.30 14.60
N ILE A 572 -6.89 -14.56 13.74
CA ILE A 572 -5.75 -13.73 14.07
C ILE A 572 -6.11 -12.31 13.68
N HIS A 573 -6.11 -11.41 14.65
CA HIS A 573 -6.31 -10.00 14.44
C HIS A 573 -5.04 -9.24 14.85
N VAL A 574 -4.49 -8.44 13.93
CA VAL A 574 -3.27 -7.65 14.13
C VAL A 574 -3.58 -6.17 13.94
N ASN A 575 -3.43 -5.41 15.02
CA ASN A 575 -3.71 -3.97 15.04
C ASN A 575 -2.44 -3.18 14.69
N TYR A 576 -2.11 -3.08 13.41
CA TYR A 576 -0.85 -2.46 13.01
C TYR A 576 -0.89 -0.93 13.11
N ASP A 577 0.02 -0.38 13.91
CA ASP A 577 0.05 1.03 14.31
C ASP A 577 1.16 1.86 13.63
N GLY A 578 1.83 1.29 12.61
CA GLY A 578 2.95 1.95 11.93
C GLY A 578 4.30 1.79 12.62
N ARG A 579 4.43 0.92 13.63
CA ARG A 579 5.74 0.62 14.23
C ARG A 579 6.66 -0.11 13.24
N ASN A 580 7.96 0.14 13.32
CA ASN A 580 8.98 -0.62 12.58
C ASN A 580 8.63 -0.77 11.08
N GLU A 581 8.27 0.31 10.38
CA GLU A 581 7.71 0.29 9.00
C GLU A 581 8.61 -0.40 7.95
N GLY A 582 9.83 -0.79 8.32
CA GLY A 582 10.88 -1.23 7.40
C GLY A 582 11.33 -0.09 6.51
N ASN A 583 12.53 -0.19 5.95
CA ASN A 583 12.99 0.80 4.98
C ASN A 583 12.16 0.66 3.69
N SER A 584 11.01 1.33 3.61
CA SER A 584 10.38 1.72 2.35
C SER A 584 10.73 3.19 2.10
N PRO A 585 11.94 3.51 1.58
CA PRO A 585 12.53 4.84 1.69
C PRO A 585 11.86 5.91 0.80
N THR A 586 10.74 5.63 0.13
CA THR A 586 10.06 6.61 -0.71
C THR A 586 8.56 6.33 -0.78
N MET A 587 7.74 7.23 -0.21
CA MET A 587 6.34 7.32 -0.58
C MET A 587 6.24 7.62 -2.08
N SER A 588 5.95 6.59 -2.86
CA SER A 588 5.67 6.70 -4.29
C SER A 588 4.16 6.83 -4.46
N CYS A 589 3.72 7.99 -4.95
CA CYS A 589 2.36 8.18 -5.40
C CYS A 589 2.36 8.09 -6.92
N ILE A 590 1.49 7.23 -7.47
CA ILE A 590 1.31 7.09 -8.91
C ILE A 590 -0.06 7.64 -9.27
N VAL A 591 -0.10 8.47 -10.29
CA VAL A 591 -1.33 9.05 -10.84
C VAL A 591 -1.68 8.31 -12.13
N HIS A 592 -2.91 7.83 -12.22
CA HIS A 592 -3.46 7.05 -13.31
C HIS A 592 -4.50 7.82 -14.13
#